data_AF-H9N9G8-F1
#
_entry.id   AF-H9N9G8-F1
#
_cell.length_a   1.000
_cell.length_b   1.000
_cell.length_c   1.000
_cell.angle_alpha   90.00
_cell.angle_beta   90.00
_cell.angle_gamma   90.00
#
_symmetry.space_group_name_H-M   'P 1'
#
loop_
_entity.id
_entity.type
_entity.pdbx_description
1 polymer ?
#
loop_
_entity_poly.entity_id
_entity_poly.type
_entity_poly.pdbx_seq_one_letter_code
_entity_poly.pdbx_strand_id
1 'polypeptide(L)'
;MSTVKEQLIENLIEEDKVSQSKITIVGTGAVGMACAICILLKGLYGIKEEIFLSIPCVLGRNGVSDIVKVNLNAEEEALFKKSANTLWNVQKDLTF
;
A
#
# COMPACT_ATOMS: atom_id res chain seq x y z
N MET A 1 -16.94 1.11 -24.19
CA MET A 1 -16.86 2.14 -23.13
C MET A 1 -16.03 1.53 -22.03
N SER A 2 -14.80 1.99 -21.85
CA SER A 2 -14.00 1.58 -20.71
C SER A 2 -14.71 2.04 -19.44
N THR A 3 -14.83 1.14 -18.48
CA THR A 3 -15.38 1.43 -17.16
C THR A 3 -14.46 2.41 -16.44
N VAL A 4 -15.02 3.22 -15.52
CA VAL A 4 -14.24 4.18 -14.71
C VAL A 4 -13.05 3.49 -14.02
N LYS A 5 -13.16 2.19 -13.71
CA LYS A 5 -12.08 1.35 -13.19
C LYS A 5 -10.87 1.26 -14.13
N GLU A 6 -11.09 1.08 -15.43
CA GLU A 6 -10.02 0.94 -16.43
C GLU A 6 -9.32 2.28 -16.67
N GLN A 7 -10.08 3.39 -16.75
CA GLN A 7 -9.51 4.72 -16.93
C GLN A 7 -8.68 5.20 -15.72
N LEU A 8 -9.08 4.77 -14.53
CA LEU A 8 -8.41 5.14 -13.29
C LEU A 8 -7.13 4.33 -13.08
N ILE A 9 -7.05 3.10 -13.63
CA ILE A 9 -5.83 2.30 -13.70
C ILE A 9 -4.88 2.85 -14.78
N GLU A 10 -5.39 3.28 -15.94
CA GLU A 10 -4.58 3.87 -17.02
C GLU A 10 -3.86 5.17 -16.59
N ASN A 11 -4.53 6.05 -15.83
CA ASN A 11 -3.92 7.33 -15.38
C ASN A 11 -2.80 7.17 -14.34
N LEU A 12 -2.61 5.96 -13.78
CA LEU A 12 -1.54 5.67 -12.81
C LEU A 12 -0.32 4.98 -13.43
N ILE A 13 -0.38 4.57 -14.69
CA ILE A 13 0.69 3.85 -15.37
C ILE A 13 1.31 4.78 -16.40
N GLU A 14 2.44 5.43 -16.05
CA GLU A 14 3.44 5.70 -17.10
C GLU A 14 3.98 4.32 -17.51
N GLU A 15 3.68 3.89 -18.73
CA GLU A 15 4.08 2.56 -19.25
C GLU A 15 5.61 2.44 -19.30
N ASP A 16 6.22 1.86 -18.27
CA ASP A 16 7.55 1.25 -18.37
C ASP A 16 7.44 -0.28 -18.47
N LYS A 17 7.83 -0.78 -19.66
CA LYS A 17 8.18 -2.15 -20.09
C LYS A 17 7.58 -3.35 -19.34
N VAL A 18 6.71 -4.06 -20.07
CA VAL A 18 6.45 -5.53 -20.01
C VAL A 18 6.35 -6.06 -18.57
N SER A 19 5.15 -5.97 -17.99
CA SER A 19 4.80 -6.69 -16.77
C SER A 19 4.88 -8.20 -17.03
N GLN A 20 6.05 -8.80 -16.78
CA GLN A 20 6.09 -10.20 -16.42
C GLN A 20 5.53 -10.27 -15.01
N SER A 21 4.38 -10.90 -14.83
CA SER A 21 3.79 -11.18 -13.53
C SER A 21 4.75 -12.04 -12.71
N LYS A 22 5.74 -11.41 -12.08
CA LYS A 22 6.75 -12.07 -11.25
C LYS A 22 6.08 -12.42 -9.94
N ILE A 23 5.77 -13.70 -9.78
CA ILE A 23 5.37 -14.25 -8.49
C ILE A 23 6.65 -14.39 -7.65
N THR A 24 6.83 -13.49 -6.69
CA THR A 24 7.93 -13.58 -5.73
C THR A 24 7.50 -14.47 -4.57
N ILE A 25 7.98 -15.71 -4.55
CA ILE A 25 7.83 -16.59 -3.39
C ILE A 25 8.90 -16.18 -2.40
N VAL A 26 8.49 -15.76 -1.20
CA VAL A 26 9.45 -15.46 -0.15
C VAL A 26 9.35 -16.47 0.98
N GLY A 27 10.46 -17.18 1.21
CA GLY A 27 10.58 -18.13 2.32
C GLY A 27 10.69 -17.37 3.64
N THR A 28 9.60 -17.33 4.41
CA THR A 28 9.66 -16.86 5.80
C THR A 28 10.26 -17.98 6.64
N GLY A 29 11.53 -17.83 7.02
CA GLY A 29 12.16 -18.68 8.03
C GLY A 29 11.51 -18.48 9.41
N ALA A 30 12.07 -19.07 10.46
CA ALA A 30 11.56 -18.93 11.83
C ALA A 30 11.54 -17.47 12.35
N VAL A 31 12.30 -16.57 11.71
CA VAL A 31 12.52 -15.18 12.16
C VAL A 31 11.56 -14.18 11.48
N GLY A 32 10.76 -14.62 10.50
CA GLY A 32 9.92 -13.72 9.69
C GLY A 32 10.76 -12.81 8.78
N MET A 33 10.09 -12.03 7.94
CA MET A 33 10.75 -11.10 7.01
C MET A 33 10.07 -9.74 7.01
N ALA A 34 10.85 -8.66 6.97
CA ALA A 34 10.34 -7.31 6.74
C ALA A 34 10.23 -7.02 5.23
N CYS A 35 9.02 -6.72 4.77
CA CYS A 35 8.76 -6.33 3.39
C CYS A 35 7.77 -5.15 3.34
N ALA A 36 7.93 -4.27 2.37
CA ALA A 36 6.96 -3.20 2.11
C ALA A 36 5.79 -3.78 1.33
N ILE A 37 4.64 -3.91 1.98
CA ILE A 37 3.45 -4.53 1.39
C ILE A 37 2.28 -3.57 1.56
N CYS A 38 1.41 -3.55 0.56
CA CYS A 38 0.17 -2.80 0.63
C CYS A 38 -0.79 -3.51 1.58
N ILE A 39 -1.06 -2.89 2.72
CA ILE A 39 -1.96 -3.43 3.74
C ILE A 39 -3.03 -2.41 4.09
N LEU A 40 -4.18 -2.91 4.57
CA LEU A 40 -5.24 -2.05 5.07
C LEU A 40 -4.80 -1.41 6.38
N LEU A 41 -4.62 -0.11 6.33
CA LEU A 41 -4.17 0.71 7.46
C LEU A 41 -5.35 1.46 8.05
N LYS A 42 -5.47 1.39 9.38
CA LYS A 42 -6.43 2.17 10.15
C LYS A 42 -5.76 2.72 11.40
N GLY A 43 -5.83 4.02 11.62
CA GLY A 43 -5.35 4.66 12.85
C GLY A 43 -3.83 4.84 12.97
N LEU A 44 -3.04 4.49 11.94
CA LEU A 44 -1.59 4.73 11.91
C LEU A 44 -1.27 6.09 11.29
N TYR A 45 -0.30 6.80 11.88
CA TYR A 45 0.14 8.15 11.47
C TYR A 45 -0.98 9.22 11.45
N GLY A 46 -1.99 9.07 12.31
CA GLY A 46 -3.10 10.03 12.46
C GLY A 46 -4.17 9.95 11.36
N ILE A 47 -4.12 8.92 10.51
CA ILE A 47 -5.10 8.63 9.47
C ILE A 47 -6.23 7.80 10.10
N LYS A 48 -7.47 8.28 10.04
CA LYS A 48 -8.63 7.59 10.64
C LYS A 48 -9.33 6.65 9.66
N GLU A 49 -9.13 6.92 8.39
CA GLU A 49 -9.73 6.26 7.24
C GLU A 49 -9.06 4.91 6.97
N GLU A 50 -9.79 4.02 6.30
CA GLU A 50 -9.32 2.69 5.92
C GLU A 50 -8.70 2.78 4.52
N ILE A 51 -7.38 2.96 4.47
CA ILE A 51 -6.62 3.18 3.23
C ILE A 51 -5.64 2.02 3.03
N PHE A 52 -5.49 1.57 1.78
CA PHE A 52 -4.45 0.63 1.40
C PHE A 52 -3.16 1.38 1.05
N LEU A 53 -2.12 1.18 1.85
CA LEU A 53 -0.82 1.85 1.67
C LEU A 53 0.32 0.86 1.88
N SER A 54 1.41 1.08 1.14
CA SER A 54 2.65 0.32 1.29
C SER A 54 3.39 0.74 2.55
N ILE A 55 3.49 -0.15 3.53
CA ILE A 55 4.27 0.08 4.75
C ILE A 55 5.16 -1.13 5.06
N PRO A 56 6.28 -0.90 5.76
CA PRO A 56 7.13 -1.98 6.21
C PRO A 56 6.36 -2.82 7.25
N CYS A 57 6.11 -4.07 6.89
CA CYS A 57 5.46 -5.02 7.77
C CYS A 57 6.28 -6.31 7.84
N VAL A 58 6.18 -6.97 8.99
CA VAL A 58 6.82 -8.26 9.21
C VAL A 58 5.83 -9.35 8.80
N LEU A 59 6.24 -10.14 7.82
CA LEU A 59 5.53 -11.34 7.39
C LEU A 59 6.00 -12.56 8.19
N GLY A 60 5.04 -13.31 8.71
CA GLY A 60 5.23 -14.62 9.34
C GLY A 60 4.41 -15.70 8.63
N ARG A 61 4.28 -16.87 9.27
CA ARG A 61 3.57 -18.03 8.69
C ARG A 61 2.07 -17.76 8.44
N ASN A 62 1.46 -16.89 9.24
CA ASN A 62 0.03 -16.60 9.18
C ASN A 62 -0.28 -15.27 8.44
N GLY A 63 0.68 -14.74 7.67
CA GLY A 63 0.56 -13.44 7.01
C GLY A 63 1.26 -12.32 7.77
N VAL A 64 0.69 -11.12 7.78
CA VAL A 64 1.27 -9.96 8.46
C VAL A 64 1.22 -10.19 9.98
N SER A 65 2.40 -10.31 10.59
CA SER A 65 2.55 -10.55 12.03
C SER A 65 2.64 -9.23 12.79
N ASP A 66 3.44 -8.28 12.29
CA ASP A 66 3.64 -6.99 12.93
C ASP A 66 3.80 -5.87 11.90
N ILE A 67 3.42 -4.65 12.30
CA ILE A 67 3.65 -3.44 11.51
C ILE A 67 4.82 -2.68 12.11
N VAL A 68 5.82 -2.36 11.29
CA VAL A 68 6.97 -1.58 11.74
C VAL A 68 6.57 -0.10 11.73
N LYS A 69 6.43 0.48 12.92
CA LYS A 69 6.22 1.92 13.07
C LYS A 69 7.55 2.65 12.84
N VAL A 70 7.67 3.28 11.69
CA VAL A 70 8.81 4.15 11.36
C VAL A 70 8.57 5.50 12.01
N ASN A 71 9.59 6.06 12.65
CA ASN A 71 9.49 7.40 13.21
C ASN A 71 9.76 8.40 12.07
N LEU A 72 8.69 8.95 11.51
CA LEU A 72 8.77 9.91 10.40
C LEU A 72 9.01 11.32 10.92
N ASN A 73 9.75 12.12 10.15
CA ASN A 73 9.86 13.55 10.41
C ASN A 73 8.58 14.29 9.97
N ALA A 74 8.38 15.52 10.44
CA ALA A 74 7.17 16.31 10.14
C ALA A 74 6.95 16.53 8.62
N GLU A 75 8.03 16.68 7.86
CA GLU A 75 7.98 16.83 6.39
C GLU A 75 7.55 15.52 5.70
N GLU A 76 8.11 14.39 6.13
CA GLU A 76 7.76 13.07 5.59
C GLU A 76 6.33 12.66 5.97
N GLU A 77 5.88 13.02 7.17
CA GLU A 77 4.50 12.80 7.60
C GLU A 77 3.51 13.60 6.74
N ALA A 78 3.86 14.84 6.34
CA ALA A 78 3.04 15.63 5.44
C ALA A 78 2.98 15.02 4.03
N LEU A 79 4.11 14.52 3.51
CA LEU A 79 4.15 13.80 2.23
C LEU A 79 3.37 12.48 2.29
N PHE A 80 3.50 11.75 3.39
CA PHE A 80 2.78 10.50 3.62
C PHE A 80 1.26 10.74 3.67
N LYS A 81 0.81 11.77 4.40
CA LYS A 81 -0.59 12.20 4.43
C LYS A 81 -1.09 12.65 3.06
N LYS A 82 -0.26 13.33 2.27
CA LYS A 82 -0.61 13.72 0.89
C LYS A 82 -0.87 12.49 0.02
N SER A 83 0.01 11.50 0.04
CA SER A 83 -0.17 10.24 -0.70
C SER A 83 -1.40 9.47 -0.23
N ALA A 84 -1.62 9.39 1.08
CA ALA A 84 -2.80 8.76 1.66
C ALA A 84 -4.10 9.44 1.19
N ASN A 85 -4.16 10.77 1.19
CA ASN A 85 -5.33 11.52 0.72
C ASN A 85 -5.62 11.30 -0.77
N THR A 86 -4.59 11.20 -1.61
CA THR A 86 -4.76 10.87 -3.03
C THR A 86 -5.40 9.50 -3.21
N LEU A 87 -4.90 8.49 -2.49
CA LEU A 87 -5.45 7.13 -2.54
C LEU A 87 -6.87 7.05 -1.96
N TRP A 88 -7.14 7.77 -0.87
CA TRP A 88 -8.48 7.85 -0.29
C TRP A 88 -9.49 8.48 -1.25
N ASN A 89 -9.11 9.55 -1.94
CA ASN A 89 -9.97 10.20 -2.93
C ASN A 89 -10.33 9.27 -4.08
N VAL A 90 -9.42 8.38 -4.47
CA VAL A 90 -9.68 7.34 -5.46
C VAL A 90 -10.57 6.24 -4.89
N GLN A 91 -10.30 5.82 -3.65
CA GLN A 91 -10.97 4.68 -3.03
C GLN A 91 -12.42 4.98 -2.63
N LYS A 92 -12.75 6.22 -2.24
CA LYS A 92 -14.13 6.62 -1.89
C LYS A 92 -15.09 6.55 -3.09
N ASP A 93 -14.57 6.75 -4.30
CA ASP A 93 -15.36 6.76 -5.53
C ASP A 93 -15.65 5.32 -6.01
N LEU A 94 -14.91 4.34 -5.48
CA LEU A 94 -15.10 2.92 -5.73
C LEU A 94 -16.15 2.36 -4.76
N THR A 95 -17.42 2.39 -5.18
CA THR A 95 -18.49 1.61 -4.56
C THR A 95 -18.41 0.17 -5.06
N PHE A 96 -18.35 -0.79 -4.12
CA PHE A 96 -18.39 -2.23 -4.39
C PHE A 96 -19.77 -2.81 -4.06
#